data_AF-X1EY83-F1
#
_entry.id   AF-X1EY83-F1
#
_cell.length_a   1.000
_cell.length_b   1.000
_cell.length_c   1.000
_cell.angle_alpha   90.00
_cell.angle_beta   90.00
_cell.angle_gamma   90.00
#
_symmetry.space_group_name_H-M   'P 1'
#
loop_
_entity.id
_entity.type
_entity.pdbx_description
1 polymer ?
#
loop_
_entity_poly.entity_id
_entity_poly.type
_entity_poly.pdbx_seq_one_letter_code
_entity_poly.pdbx_strand_id
1 'polypeptide(L)'
;MTNPYIINNKITNAFVEAYSKSSYRIIGKNKHTAIKPCHWLEQKLMTGRNNRNCYKGVFGIESHRCLQNTPTRLIFIYQWKVSYFFEFES
;
A
#
# COMPACT_ATOMS: atom_id res chain seq x y z
N MET A 1 -20.06 -17.06 -1.52
CA MET A 1 -18.78 -17.06 -0.79
C MET A 1 -18.84 -16.00 0.29
N THR A 2 -19.07 -16.37 1.55
CA THR A 2 -19.03 -15.42 2.67
C THR A 2 -17.57 -15.08 2.95
N ASN A 3 -17.21 -13.79 2.95
CA ASN A 3 -15.86 -13.38 3.29
C ASN A 3 -15.67 -13.58 4.81
N PRO A 4 -14.73 -14.42 5.26
CA PRO A 4 -14.54 -14.74 6.68
C PRO A 4 -14.09 -13.55 7.52
N TYR A 5 -13.67 -12.45 6.88
CA TYR A 5 -13.15 -11.26 7.52
C TYR A 5 -14.20 -10.17 7.79
N ILE A 6 -15.43 -10.35 7.32
CA ILE A 6 -16.51 -9.36 7.45
C ILE A 6 -17.65 -9.98 8.27
N ILE A 7 -17.87 -9.44 9.46
CA ILE A 7 -18.94 -9.88 10.36
C ILE A 7 -19.76 -8.64 10.72
N ASN A 8 -21.08 -8.67 10.49
CA ASN A 8 -21.99 -7.57 10.80
C ASN A 8 -21.52 -6.21 10.23
N ASN A 9 -21.10 -6.19 8.95
CA ASN A 9 -20.51 -5.03 8.27
C ASN A 9 -19.25 -4.43 8.92
N LYS A 10 -18.63 -5.14 9.87
CA LYS A 10 -17.37 -4.73 10.53
C LYS A 10 -16.23 -5.66 10.15
N ILE A 11 -15.04 -5.08 10.07
CA ILE A 11 -13.81 -5.81 9.73
C ILE A 11 -13.20 -6.39 11.02
N THR A 12 -12.97 -7.70 11.00
CA THR A 12 -12.40 -8.41 12.16
C THR A 12 -10.92 -8.10 12.37
N ASN A 13 -10.38 -8.41 13.55
CA ASN A 13 -8.94 -8.26 13.81
C ASN A 13 -8.12 -9.33 13.08
N ALA A 14 -8.70 -10.51 12.81
CA ALA A 14 -8.08 -11.56 12.02
C ALA A 14 -7.66 -11.09 10.62
N PHE A 15 -8.41 -10.15 10.02
CA PHE A 15 -8.03 -9.49 8.78
C PHE A 15 -6.73 -8.69 8.94
N VAL A 16 -6.63 -7.91 10.01
CA VAL A 16 -5.45 -7.08 10.27
C VAL A 16 -4.22 -7.95 10.45
N GLU A 17 -4.35 -9.02 11.21
CA GLU A 17 -3.26 -9.96 11.46
C GLU A 17 -2.80 -10.68 10.19
N ALA A 18 -3.75 -11.17 9.38
CA ALA A 18 -3.44 -11.85 8.12
C ALA A 18 -2.66 -10.93 7.15
N TYR A 19 -3.09 -9.67 7.01
CA TYR A 19 -2.47 -8.72 6.08
C TYR A 19 -1.18 -8.10 6.63
N SER A 20 -1.06 -7.95 7.95
CA SER A 20 0.17 -7.49 8.62
C SER A 20 1.37 -8.38 8.29
N LYS A 21 1.16 -9.70 8.16
CA LYS A 21 2.21 -10.66 7.74
C LYS A 21 2.78 -10.36 6.34
N SER A 22 2.01 -9.68 5.49
CA SER A 22 2.40 -9.32 4.11
C SER A 22 2.82 -7.85 3.97
N SER A 23 3.30 -7.25 5.06
CA SER A 23 3.79 -5.86 5.14
C SER A 23 2.72 -4.80 4.86
N TYR A 24 1.43 -5.16 4.88
CA TYR A 24 0.36 -4.18 4.82
C TYR A 24 0.11 -3.59 6.21
N ARG A 25 0.01 -2.27 6.27
CA ARG A 25 -0.45 -1.53 7.44
C ARG A 25 -1.87 -1.07 7.20
N ILE A 26 -2.80 -1.56 8.02
CA ILE A 26 -4.22 -1.18 7.95
C ILE A 26 -4.45 -0.03 8.94
N ILE A 27 -5.12 1.02 8.47
CA ILE A 27 -5.25 2.30 9.19
C ILE A 27 -6.73 2.68 9.33
N GLY A 28 -7.05 3.28 10.49
CA GLY A 28 -8.35 3.87 10.79
C GLY A 28 -9.29 2.95 11.57
N LYS A 29 -10.29 3.56 12.24
CA LYS A 29 -11.28 2.87 13.09
C LYS A 29 -12.07 1.79 12.33
N ASN A 30 -12.42 2.10 11.08
CA ASN A 30 -13.17 1.22 10.19
C ASN A 30 -12.27 0.35 9.30
N LYS A 31 -10.93 0.35 9.51
CA LYS A 31 -9.96 -0.49 8.78
C LYS A 31 -10.15 -0.46 7.25
N HIS A 32 -10.48 0.71 6.72
CA HIS A 32 -10.84 0.91 5.31
C HIS A 32 -9.63 1.28 4.45
N THR A 33 -8.61 1.88 5.08
CA THR A 33 -7.36 2.27 4.43
C THR A 33 -6.30 1.22 4.70
N ALA A 34 -5.49 0.91 3.69
CA ALA A 34 -4.25 0.19 3.91
C ALA A 34 -3.11 0.74 3.07
N ILE A 35 -1.91 0.63 3.64
CA ILE A 35 -0.65 1.12 3.09
C ILE A 35 0.28 -0.07 2.96
N LYS A 36 1.01 -0.16 1.85
CA LYS A 36 2.09 -1.13 1.69
C LYS A 36 3.30 -0.42 1.10
N PRO A 37 4.50 -0.54 1.69
CA PRO A 37 5.70 -0.05 1.04
C PRO A 37 5.90 -0.80 -0.28
N CYS A 38 6.13 -0.07 -1.36
CA CYS A 38 6.38 -0.71 -2.64
C CYS A 38 7.77 -1.37 -2.63
N HIS A 39 7.94 -2.42 -3.42
CA HIS A 39 9.21 -3.14 -3.49
C HIS A 39 10.39 -2.22 -3.91
N TRP A 40 10.14 -1.27 -4.82
CA TRP A 40 11.16 -0.32 -5.28
C TRP A 40 11.51 0.75 -4.23
N LEU A 41 10.56 1.16 -3.40
CA LEU A 41 10.78 2.05 -2.25
C LEU A 41 11.74 1.38 -1.27
N GLU A 42 11.47 0.13 -0.90
CA GLU A 42 12.32 -0.63 0.03
C GLU A 42 13.73 -0.83 -0.54
N GLN A 43 13.85 -1.28 -1.80
CA GLN A 43 15.17 -1.42 -2.44
C GLN A 43 15.94 -0.10 -2.51
N LYS A 44 15.26 1.02 -2.84
CA LYS A 44 15.88 2.34 -2.93
C LYS A 44 16.35 2.83 -1.57
N LEU A 45 15.55 2.66 -0.51
CA LEU A 45 15.91 3.01 0.87
C LEU A 45 17.06 2.16 1.39
N MET A 46 17.03 0.84 1.16
CA MET A 46 18.04 -0.09 1.68
C MET A 46 19.39 0.02 0.95
N THR A 47 19.40 0.38 -0.34
CA THR A 47 20.64 0.43 -1.13
C THR A 47 21.15 1.84 -1.39
N GLY A 48 20.32 2.88 -1.30
CA GLY A 48 20.68 4.27 -1.60
C GLY A 48 21.08 4.55 -3.05
N ARG A 49 21.02 3.56 -3.96
CA ARG A 49 21.55 3.70 -5.33
C ARG A 49 20.59 4.41 -6.26
N ASN A 50 21.10 5.28 -7.13
CA ASN A 50 20.30 5.98 -8.15
C ASN A 50 19.72 5.09 -9.24
N ASN A 51 20.32 3.94 -9.49
CA ASN A 51 19.83 2.95 -10.46
C ASN A 51 18.66 2.07 -9.96
N ARG A 52 18.31 2.13 -8.67
CA ARG A 52 17.20 1.36 -8.09
C ARG A 52 15.93 2.21 -8.02
N ASN A 53 15.47 2.69 -9.17
CA ASN A 53 14.21 3.41 -9.27
C ASN A 53 13.17 2.57 -10.03
N CYS A 54 11.90 2.67 -9.65
CA CYS A 54 10.79 2.12 -10.42
C CYS A 54 10.78 2.74 -11.84
N TYR A 55 10.09 2.10 -12.78
CA TYR A 55 9.87 2.64 -14.13
C TYR A 55 9.28 4.07 -14.10
N LYS A 56 8.55 4.41 -13.03
CA LYS A 56 8.00 5.74 -12.80
C LYS A 56 9.07 6.85 -12.69
N GLY A 57 10.32 6.47 -12.45
CA GLY A 57 11.47 7.36 -12.49
C GLY A 57 11.70 8.04 -13.83
N VAL A 58 11.27 7.42 -14.94
CA VAL A 58 11.34 8.04 -16.26
C VAL A 58 10.44 9.28 -16.34
N PHE A 59 9.36 9.33 -15.55
CA PHE A 59 8.46 10.47 -15.44
C PHE A 59 8.90 11.48 -14.35
N GLY A 60 10.11 11.35 -13.80
CA GLY A 60 10.62 12.22 -12.73
C GLY A 60 10.14 11.86 -11.32
N ILE A 61 9.39 10.75 -11.15
CA ILE A 61 8.89 10.33 -9.84
C ILE A 61 9.95 9.52 -9.11
N GLU A 62 10.31 9.96 -7.91
CA GLU A 62 11.27 9.26 -7.07
C GLU A 62 10.60 8.19 -6.20
N SER A 63 11.02 6.93 -6.36
CA SER A 63 10.40 5.80 -5.65
C SER A 63 10.52 5.91 -4.13
N HIS A 64 11.56 6.59 -3.62
CA HIS A 64 11.74 6.77 -2.18
C HIS A 64 10.80 7.82 -1.56
N ARG A 65 10.18 8.66 -2.38
CA ARG A 65 9.13 9.62 -1.97
C ARG A 65 7.72 9.12 -2.29
N CYS A 66 7.60 7.97 -2.95
CA CYS A 66 6.32 7.41 -3.36
C CYS A 66 5.65 6.63 -2.22
N LEU A 67 4.45 7.03 -1.82
CA LEU A 67 3.59 6.27 -0.91
C LEU A 67 2.56 5.45 -1.70
N GLN A 68 2.47 4.13 -1.43
CA GLN A 68 1.43 3.28 -2.02
C GLN A 68 0.37 2.97 -0.97
N ASN A 69 -0.77 3.64 -1.08
CA ASN A 69 -1.93 3.47 -0.23
C ASN A 69 -3.21 3.25 -1.03
N THR A 70 -4.17 2.60 -0.38
CA THR A 70 -5.51 2.35 -0.90
C THR A 70 -6.53 2.80 0.14
N PRO A 71 -7.33 3.87 -0.13
CA PRO A 71 -8.35 4.35 0.80
C PRO A 71 -9.65 3.53 0.79
N THR A 72 -9.83 2.65 -0.21
CA THR A 72 -11.05 1.83 -0.36
C THR A 72 -10.75 0.34 -0.50
N ARG A 73 -11.31 -0.45 0.43
CA ARG A 73 -11.14 -1.91 0.58
C ARG A 73 -11.41 -2.76 -0.67
N LEU A 74 -12.21 -2.27 -1.63
CA LEU A 74 -12.67 -3.05 -2.79
C LEU A 74 -11.59 -3.34 -3.85
N ILE A 75 -10.43 -2.69 -3.78
CA ILE A 75 -9.42 -2.77 -4.84
C ILE A 75 -8.21 -3.68 -4.51
N PHE A 76 -8.28 -4.44 -3.41
CA PHE A 76 -7.16 -5.29 -2.95
C PHE A 76 -6.81 -6.46 -3.89
N ILE A 77 -7.71 -6.87 -4.80
CA ILE A 77 -7.52 -8.06 -5.65
C ILE A 77 -7.02 -7.70 -7.07
N TYR A 78 -7.18 -6.46 -7.54
CA TYR A 78 -6.92 -6.13 -8.96
C TYR A 78 -6.11 -4.85 -9.25
N GLN A 79 -5.57 -4.14 -8.26
CA GLN A 79 -4.88 -2.87 -8.55
C GLN A 79 -3.37 -2.91 -8.34
N TRP A 80 -2.67 -3.50 -9.31
CA TRP A 80 -1.28 -3.17 -9.60
C TRP A 80 -1.12 -1.84 -10.38
N LYS A 81 -2.23 -1.15 -10.71
CA LYS A 81 -2.22 -0.04 -11.68
C LYS A 81 -2.48 1.37 -11.14
N VAL A 82 -2.97 1.54 -9.92
CA VAL A 82 -3.27 2.89 -9.40
C VAL A 82 -2.56 3.10 -8.09
N SER A 83 -1.28 3.50 -8.18
CA SER A 83 -0.68 4.26 -7.10
C SER A 83 -1.33 5.63 -7.17
N TYR A 84 -2.24 5.93 -6.24
CA TYR A 84 -2.64 7.32 -6.03
C TYR A 84 -1.42 8.05 -5.50
N PHE A 85 -0.91 8.98 -6.31
CA PHE A 85 0.23 9.82 -6.03
C PHE A 85 -0.26 10.94 -5.10
N PHE A 86 0.11 10.85 -3.82
CA PHE A 86 -0.06 11.97 -2.89
C PHE A 86 1.26 12.71 -2.84
N GLU A 87 1.33 13.82 -3.58
CA GLU A 87 2.42 14.77 -3.51
C GLU A 87 2.22 15.57 -2.22
N PHE A 88 2.99 15.24 -1.19
CA PHE A 88 3.09 16.07 0.02
C PHE A 88 4.03 17.21 -0.35
N GLU A 89 3.50 18.27 -0.98
CA GLU A 89 4.20 19.55 -0.98
C GLU A 89 4.23 20.04 0.48
N SER A 90 5.46 20.24 0.95
CA SER A 90 5.82 20.81 2.25
C SER A 90 5.71 22.32 2.23
#